data_AF-A0A7X7EZY3-F1
#
_entry.id   AF-A0A7X7EZY3-F1
#
_cell.length_a   1.000
_cell.length_b   1.000
_cell.length_c   1.000
_cell.angle_alpha   90.00
_cell.angle_beta   90.00
_cell.angle_gamma   90.00
#
_symmetry.space_group_name_H-M   'P 1'
#
loop_
_entity.id
_entity.type
_entity.pdbx_description
1 polymer ?
#
loop_
_entity_poly.entity_id
_entity_poly.type
_entity_poly.pdbx_seq_one_letter_code
_entity_poly.pdbx_strand_id
1 'polypeptide(L)'
;MKYLCKVAIGLRPASWIAGIPFACIAFACIVLGTHPSNAAPLTLEALRTAREAAKLRERKLMFNNDGGDVLNGVEHTPQALLDVQTSGLAGTQVDSIFYTTRSSGFGLFTHNTQVGEIFTSTGGRYYNNMTQSLIDQGTDVLKVMSGFARQNDMEIFWSMRMNDTHDASGDSALYAFPQLKKDHPEWLMGTSTNRPAYGA
;
A
#
# COMPACT_ATOMS: atom_id res chain seq x y z
N MET A 1 -1.00 -35.74 70.88
CA MET A 1 -0.27 -36.32 69.73
C MET A 1 0.95 -35.44 69.49
N LYS A 2 2.13 -35.75 70.09
CA LYS A 2 3.18 -36.67 69.58
C LYS A 2 3.73 -36.19 68.22
N TYR A 3 4.99 -35.79 67.99
CA TYR A 3 6.26 -35.60 68.72
C TYR A 3 7.09 -34.58 67.87
N LEU A 4 7.72 -33.55 68.46
CA LEU A 4 9.19 -33.32 68.60
C LEU A 4 10.03 -33.52 67.30
N CYS A 5 10.92 -32.61 66.88
CA CYS A 5 12.09 -32.16 67.62
C CYS A 5 12.75 -30.88 67.03
N LYS A 6 13.41 -30.12 67.92
CA LYS A 6 14.31 -28.96 67.70
C LYS A 6 15.59 -29.41 66.96
N VAL A 7 16.42 -28.53 66.39
CA VAL A 7 17.55 -27.88 67.10
C VAL A 7 18.11 -26.73 66.23
N ALA A 8 18.46 -25.65 66.90
CA ALA A 8 19.13 -24.44 66.41
C ALA A 8 20.63 -24.66 66.13
N ILE A 9 21.25 -23.77 65.35
CA ILE A 9 22.52 -23.10 65.64
C ILE A 9 22.64 -21.91 64.68
N GLY A 10 22.80 -20.71 65.24
CA GLY A 10 23.33 -19.56 64.49
C GLY A 10 24.81 -19.37 64.80
N LEU A 11 25.55 -18.69 63.91
CA LEU A 11 26.73 -17.87 64.22
C LEU A 11 27.27 -17.17 62.95
N ARG A 12 26.95 -15.86 62.85
CA ARG A 12 27.77 -14.69 62.47
C ARG A 12 28.52 -14.57 61.10
N PRO A 13 28.83 -13.32 60.68
CA PRO A 13 29.04 -12.92 59.27
C PRO A 13 30.51 -12.65 58.91
N ALA A 14 30.84 -12.67 57.62
CA ALA A 14 32.08 -12.17 57.03
C ALA A 14 31.82 -11.96 55.51
N SER A 15 31.67 -10.72 55.04
CA SER A 15 32.73 -9.83 54.53
C SER A 15 33.06 -10.03 53.03
N TRP A 16 32.65 -9.04 52.22
CA TRP A 16 33.32 -8.50 51.03
C TRP A 16 33.74 -9.45 49.89
N ILE A 17 33.05 -9.37 48.74
CA ILE A 17 33.72 -9.28 47.42
C ILE A 17 33.02 -8.19 46.59
N ALA A 18 33.85 -7.26 46.16
CA ALA A 18 33.55 -6.11 45.34
C ALA A 18 33.26 -6.49 43.87
N GLY A 19 32.29 -5.78 43.29
CA GLY A 19 32.39 -5.12 41.98
C GLY A 19 32.85 -5.92 40.77
N ILE A 20 31.88 -6.39 39.98
CA ILE A 20 32.05 -6.51 38.52
C ILE A 20 31.07 -5.50 37.91
N PRO A 21 31.52 -4.42 37.26
CA PRO A 21 30.59 -3.53 36.58
C PRO A 21 30.08 -4.26 35.34
N PHE A 22 28.77 -4.43 35.26
CA PHE A 22 28.05 -4.75 34.03
C PHE A 22 28.41 -3.68 32.99
N ALA A 23 29.29 -4.02 32.05
CA ALA A 23 29.47 -3.25 30.84
C ALA A 23 28.20 -3.43 30.00
N CYS A 24 27.31 -2.43 30.05
CA CYS A 24 26.22 -2.29 29.10
C CYS A 24 26.83 -2.10 27.71
N ILE A 25 26.95 -3.19 26.95
CA ILE A 25 27.21 -3.13 25.52
C ILE A 25 25.92 -2.62 24.88
N ALA A 26 25.83 -1.31 24.75
CA ALA A 26 24.86 -0.67 23.88
C ALA A 26 25.23 -1.07 22.44
N PHE A 27 24.53 -2.06 21.90
CA PHE A 27 24.47 -2.25 20.45
C PHE A 27 23.72 -1.04 19.88
N ALA A 28 24.47 0.00 19.54
CA ALA A 28 23.99 1.05 18.66
C ALA A 28 23.82 0.40 17.28
N CYS A 29 22.62 -0.10 17.00
CA CYS A 29 22.19 -0.36 15.64
C CYS A 29 22.18 0.98 14.91
N ILE A 30 23.31 1.32 14.28
CA ILE A 30 23.37 2.37 13.28
C ILE A 30 22.56 1.84 12.10
N VAL A 31 21.26 2.10 12.12
CA VAL A 31 20.46 2.08 10.90
C VAL A 31 20.98 3.25 10.08
N LEU A 32 21.89 2.96 9.15
CA LEU A 32 22.21 3.86 8.06
C LEU A 32 20.92 4.00 7.24
N GLY A 33 20.08 4.95 7.63
CA GLY A 33 18.99 5.43 6.79
C GLY A 33 19.61 5.87 5.49
N THR A 34 19.33 5.13 4.41
CA THR A 34 19.73 5.51 3.07
C THR A 34 19.01 6.82 2.74
N HIS A 35 19.79 7.91 2.79
CA HIS A 35 19.36 9.22 2.37
C HIS A 35 18.75 9.19 0.96
N PRO A 36 17.82 10.10 0.64
CA PRO A 36 17.28 10.22 -0.71
C PRO A 36 18.44 10.32 -1.69
N SER A 37 18.37 9.51 -2.74
CA SER A 37 19.35 9.45 -3.82
C SER A 37 19.68 10.87 -4.30
N ASN A 38 20.90 11.33 -4.01
CA ASN A 38 21.52 12.55 -4.54
C ASN A 38 21.85 12.43 -6.05
N ALA A 39 21.19 11.54 -6.78
CA ALA A 39 21.35 11.46 -8.22
C ALA A 39 20.92 12.79 -8.85
N ALA A 40 21.80 13.37 -9.67
CA ALA A 40 21.44 14.52 -10.48
C ALA A 40 20.15 14.21 -11.27
N PRO A 41 19.24 15.19 -11.44
CA PRO A 41 18.03 14.98 -12.23
C PRO A 41 18.40 14.44 -13.61
N LEU A 42 17.69 13.40 -14.07
CA LEU A 42 17.89 12.85 -15.40
C LEU A 42 17.63 13.93 -16.46
N THR A 43 18.52 14.04 -17.44
CA THR A 43 18.31 14.94 -18.59
C THR A 43 17.15 14.43 -19.45
N LEU A 44 16.51 15.33 -20.22
CA LEU A 44 15.46 14.93 -21.16
C LEU A 44 15.94 13.85 -22.14
N GLU A 45 17.20 13.92 -22.56
CA GLU A 45 17.80 12.94 -23.47
C GLU A 45 18.01 11.58 -22.80
N ALA A 46 18.44 11.57 -21.53
CA ALA A 46 18.53 10.35 -20.74
C ALA A 46 17.14 9.71 -20.55
N LEU A 47 16.10 10.51 -20.28
CA LEU A 47 14.72 10.03 -20.18
C LEU A 47 14.20 9.44 -21.49
N ARG A 48 14.47 10.09 -22.63
CA ARG A 48 14.12 9.57 -23.96
C ARG A 48 14.83 8.25 -24.25
N THR A 49 16.13 8.19 -24.01
CA THR A 49 16.93 6.98 -24.20
C THR A 49 16.41 5.83 -23.32
N ALA A 50 16.15 6.10 -22.04
CA ALA A 50 15.59 5.11 -21.12
C ALA A 50 14.20 4.62 -21.58
N ARG A 51 13.35 5.53 -22.07
CA ARG A 51 12.06 5.19 -22.65
C ARG A 51 12.19 4.29 -23.88
N GLU A 52 13.08 4.61 -24.83
CA GLU A 52 13.30 3.78 -26.01
C GLU A 52 13.80 2.37 -25.63
N ALA A 53 14.73 2.28 -24.67
CA ALA A 53 15.18 0.99 -24.15
C ALA A 53 14.04 0.19 -23.48
N ALA A 54 13.19 0.84 -22.69
CA ALA A 54 12.07 0.20 -22.00
C ALA A 54 10.97 -0.33 -22.95
N LYS A 55 10.78 0.29 -24.12
CA LYS A 55 9.80 -0.16 -25.12
C LYS A 55 10.06 -1.58 -25.61
N LEU A 56 11.35 -1.91 -25.81
CA LEU A 56 11.78 -3.20 -26.36
C LEU A 56 12.09 -4.24 -25.29
N ARG A 57 11.90 -3.90 -24.00
CA ARG A 57 12.10 -4.84 -22.90
C ARG A 57 11.14 -6.02 -23.04
N GLU A 58 11.71 -7.22 -23.04
CA GLU A 58 10.94 -8.46 -22.94
C GLU A 58 10.34 -8.57 -21.54
N ARG A 59 9.02 -8.83 -21.47
CA ARG A 59 8.27 -9.02 -20.23
C ARG A 59 7.73 -10.45 -20.23
N LYS A 60 8.10 -11.24 -19.24
CA LYS A 60 7.81 -12.67 -19.18
C LYS A 60 6.42 -12.93 -18.61
N LEU A 61 6.18 -12.41 -17.41
CA LEU A 61 4.92 -12.61 -16.71
C LEU A 61 4.45 -11.30 -16.09
N MET A 62 3.31 -10.84 -16.61
CA MET A 62 2.68 -9.58 -16.22
C MET A 62 1.54 -9.85 -15.25
N PHE A 63 1.58 -9.21 -14.08
CA PHE A 63 0.51 -9.28 -13.08
C PHE A 63 -0.29 -7.99 -13.08
N ASN A 64 -1.58 -8.07 -13.41
CA ASN A 64 -2.49 -6.94 -13.30
C ASN A 64 -3.19 -6.95 -11.94
N ASN A 65 -2.82 -6.00 -11.08
CA ASN A 65 -3.54 -5.72 -9.84
C ASN A 65 -4.59 -4.63 -10.12
N ASP A 66 -5.84 -4.98 -9.86
CA ASP A 66 -7.00 -4.21 -10.27
C ASP A 66 -7.33 -3.03 -9.33
N GLY A 67 -6.55 -2.87 -8.25
CA GLY A 67 -6.66 -1.79 -7.27
C GLY A 67 -7.68 -2.06 -6.16
N GLY A 68 -8.23 -3.27 -6.06
CA GLY A 68 -9.12 -3.65 -4.97
C GLY A 68 -8.43 -3.80 -3.63
N ASP A 69 -7.11 -3.95 -3.60
CA ASP A 69 -6.30 -4.14 -2.39
C ASP A 69 -6.52 -3.05 -1.33
N VAL A 70 -6.51 -1.78 -1.74
CA VAL A 70 -6.73 -0.62 -0.85
C VAL A 70 -8.10 -0.58 -0.17
N LEU A 71 -9.06 -1.40 -0.62
CA LEU A 71 -10.42 -1.47 -0.08
C LEU A 71 -10.67 -2.71 0.78
N ASN A 72 -9.71 -3.64 0.83
CA ASN A 72 -9.89 -4.94 1.48
C ASN A 72 -8.87 -5.20 2.60
N GLY A 73 -7.90 -4.30 2.81
CA GLY A 73 -6.96 -4.39 3.93
C GLY A 73 -7.64 -4.13 5.27
N VAL A 74 -7.36 -4.97 6.27
CA VAL A 74 -7.89 -4.80 7.64
C VAL A 74 -7.12 -3.71 8.39
N GLU A 75 -5.80 -3.68 8.21
CA GLU A 75 -4.91 -2.69 8.80
C GLU A 75 -4.60 -1.59 7.78
N HIS A 76 -4.57 -0.34 8.21
CA HIS A 76 -4.39 0.81 7.32
C HIS A 76 -2.91 1.21 7.16
N THR A 77 -2.06 0.27 6.77
CA THR A 77 -0.60 0.48 6.62
C THR A 77 -0.10 0.13 5.20
N PRO A 78 1.08 0.64 4.78
CA PRO A 78 1.70 0.26 3.51
C PRO A 78 1.91 -1.25 3.35
N GLN A 79 2.34 -1.94 4.41
CA GLN A 79 2.57 -3.38 4.35
C GLN A 79 1.25 -4.15 4.21
N ALA A 80 0.21 -3.74 4.96
CA ALA A 80 -1.10 -4.37 4.85
C ALA A 80 -1.72 -4.22 3.46
N LEU A 81 -1.48 -3.09 2.76
CA LEU A 81 -1.86 -2.92 1.36
C LEU A 81 -1.19 -3.98 0.47
N LEU A 82 0.13 -4.16 0.63
CA LEU A 82 0.90 -5.13 -0.14
C LEU A 82 0.46 -6.56 0.16
N ASP A 83 0.16 -6.87 1.43
CA ASP A 83 -0.18 -8.23 1.87
C ASP A 83 -1.52 -8.73 1.33
N VAL A 84 -2.40 -7.85 0.84
CA VAL A 84 -3.66 -8.30 0.22
C VAL A 84 -3.37 -9.14 -1.03
N GLN A 85 -2.47 -8.68 -1.92
CA GLN A 85 -2.26 -9.33 -3.24
C GLN A 85 -0.84 -9.22 -3.83
N THR A 86 0.05 -8.40 -3.28
CA THR A 86 1.31 -8.00 -3.94
C THR A 86 2.55 -8.59 -3.26
N SER A 87 2.58 -8.74 -1.92
CA SER A 87 3.75 -9.25 -1.18
C SER A 87 4.21 -10.63 -1.68
N GLY A 88 3.26 -11.49 -2.05
CA GLY A 88 3.54 -12.84 -2.55
C GLY A 88 4.21 -12.91 -3.91
N LEU A 89 4.38 -11.78 -4.61
CA LEU A 89 5.08 -11.73 -5.90
C LEU A 89 6.60 -11.75 -5.74
N ALA A 90 7.12 -11.36 -4.57
CA ALA A 90 8.55 -11.32 -4.31
C ALA A 90 9.20 -12.69 -4.54
N GLY A 91 10.25 -12.72 -5.37
CA GLY A 91 10.95 -13.97 -5.72
C GLY A 91 10.22 -14.91 -6.68
N THR A 92 9.07 -14.49 -7.23
CA THR A 92 8.36 -15.25 -8.27
C THR A 92 8.90 -14.96 -9.68
N GLN A 93 8.26 -15.53 -10.70
CA GLN A 93 8.57 -15.25 -12.11
C GLN A 93 7.88 -13.98 -12.65
N VAL A 94 7.03 -13.33 -11.85
CA VAL A 94 6.40 -12.05 -12.23
C VAL A 94 7.47 -10.97 -12.28
N ASP A 95 7.60 -10.32 -13.45
CA ASP A 95 8.60 -9.27 -13.67
C ASP A 95 7.98 -7.89 -13.91
N SER A 96 6.67 -7.84 -14.12
CA SER A 96 5.96 -6.62 -14.50
C SER A 96 4.62 -6.55 -13.76
N ILE A 97 4.37 -5.44 -13.07
CA ILE A 97 3.12 -5.16 -12.38
C ILE A 97 2.35 -4.07 -13.13
N PHE A 98 1.10 -4.33 -13.45
CA PHE A 98 0.16 -3.33 -13.95
C PHE A 98 -0.78 -2.99 -12.80
N TYR A 99 -0.49 -1.88 -12.11
CA TYR A 99 -1.24 -1.48 -10.94
C TYR A 99 -2.30 -0.44 -11.30
N THR A 100 -3.55 -0.78 -11.02
CA THR A 100 -4.67 0.14 -11.21
C THR A 100 -4.95 0.88 -9.91
N THR A 101 -4.98 2.20 -9.96
CA THR A 101 -5.59 2.98 -8.88
C THR A 101 -7.08 3.01 -9.16
N ARG A 102 -7.82 2.07 -8.54
CA ARG A 102 -9.24 1.82 -8.81
C ARG A 102 -10.03 3.09 -9.09
N SER A 103 -10.88 3.02 -10.11
CA SER A 103 -11.86 4.02 -10.46
C SER A 103 -13.22 3.35 -10.52
N SER A 104 -14.13 3.63 -9.58
CA SER A 104 -15.55 3.27 -9.75
C SER A 104 -16.21 4.44 -10.46
N GLY A 105 -16.19 4.44 -11.79
CA GLY A 105 -16.49 5.64 -12.56
C GLY A 105 -15.25 6.45 -12.92
N PHE A 106 -15.25 7.12 -14.07
CA PHE A 106 -14.13 7.91 -14.58
C PHE A 106 -13.74 9.05 -13.63
N GLY A 107 -12.43 9.18 -13.35
CA GLY A 107 -11.86 10.32 -12.64
C GLY A 107 -11.89 10.23 -11.11
N LEU A 108 -12.25 9.09 -10.54
CA LEU A 108 -12.33 8.87 -9.09
C LEU A 108 -11.25 7.88 -8.65
N PHE A 109 -10.21 8.33 -7.94
CA PHE A 109 -8.98 7.55 -7.75
C PHE A 109 -8.64 7.27 -6.28
N THR A 110 -7.92 6.18 -6.04
CA THR A 110 -7.43 5.78 -4.70
C THR A 110 -6.00 6.26 -4.39
N HIS A 111 -5.44 7.18 -5.19
CA HIS A 111 -4.12 7.79 -4.99
C HIS A 111 -4.23 9.31 -4.78
N ASN A 112 -3.19 9.92 -4.21
CA ASN A 112 -3.15 11.35 -3.93
C ASN A 112 -2.96 12.17 -5.22
N THR A 113 -4.07 12.60 -5.82
CA THR A 113 -4.08 13.29 -7.12
C THR A 113 -4.56 14.74 -7.00
N GLN A 114 -4.17 15.57 -7.97
CA GLN A 114 -4.63 16.95 -8.14
C GLN A 114 -5.55 17.13 -9.36
N VAL A 115 -5.72 16.10 -10.19
CA VAL A 115 -6.40 16.19 -11.49
C VAL A 115 -7.64 15.28 -11.58
N GLY A 116 -8.04 14.69 -10.45
CA GLY A 116 -9.24 13.88 -10.31
C GLY A 116 -9.77 13.95 -8.88
N GLU A 117 -10.85 13.22 -8.61
CA GLU A 117 -11.43 13.10 -7.29
C GLU A 117 -10.72 11.99 -6.50
N ILE A 118 -10.44 12.22 -5.21
CA ILE A 118 -9.85 11.21 -4.33
C ILE A 118 -10.97 10.42 -3.66
N PHE A 119 -10.96 9.10 -3.84
CA PHE A 119 -11.97 8.20 -3.29
C PHE A 119 -11.68 7.81 -1.85
N THR A 120 -12.36 8.46 -0.90
CA THR A 120 -12.17 8.26 0.54
C THR A 120 -13.40 7.71 1.25
N SER A 121 -14.47 7.40 0.50
CA SER A 121 -15.72 6.87 1.06
C SER A 121 -15.49 5.54 1.77
N THR A 122 -16.08 5.41 2.97
CA THR A 122 -16.09 4.20 3.79
C THR A 122 -17.49 3.59 3.93
N GLY A 123 -18.46 4.05 3.12
CA GLY A 123 -19.84 3.56 3.17
C GLY A 123 -20.02 2.19 2.51
N GLY A 124 -20.98 1.41 3.02
CA GLY A 124 -21.34 0.09 2.46
C GLY A 124 -20.15 -0.86 2.40
N ARG A 125 -19.94 -1.51 1.24
CA ARG A 125 -18.79 -2.39 0.98
C ARG A 125 -17.40 -1.74 1.08
N TYR A 126 -17.29 -0.42 1.30
CA TYR A 126 -16.02 0.31 1.34
C TYR A 126 -15.51 0.59 2.76
N TYR A 127 -16.07 -0.05 3.78
CA TYR A 127 -15.74 0.20 5.19
C TYR A 127 -14.25 0.06 5.54
N ASN A 128 -13.49 -0.73 4.76
CA ASN A 128 -12.03 -0.91 4.89
C ASN A 128 -11.20 -0.05 3.92
N ASN A 129 -11.74 1.07 3.41
CA ASN A 129 -11.01 1.93 2.49
C ASN A 129 -9.82 2.62 3.20
N MET A 130 -8.60 2.24 2.80
CA MET A 130 -7.34 2.73 3.37
C MET A 130 -6.86 4.05 2.75
N THR A 131 -7.48 4.54 1.67
CA THR A 131 -6.95 5.65 0.85
C THR A 131 -6.63 6.89 1.68
N GLN A 132 -7.57 7.37 2.49
CA GLN A 132 -7.33 8.56 3.32
C GLN A 132 -6.20 8.32 4.33
N SER A 133 -6.21 7.16 5.00
CA SER A 133 -5.19 6.83 6.01
C SER A 133 -3.78 6.77 5.43
N LEU A 134 -3.61 6.25 4.20
CA LEU A 134 -2.31 6.23 3.53
C LEU A 134 -1.84 7.66 3.16
N ILE A 135 -2.76 8.52 2.73
CA ILE A 135 -2.47 9.93 2.42
C ILE A 135 -2.03 10.69 3.68
N ASP A 136 -2.72 10.49 4.80
CA ASP A 136 -2.41 11.12 6.09
C ASP A 136 -1.03 10.69 6.61
N GLN A 137 -0.57 9.48 6.26
CA GLN A 137 0.78 8.98 6.52
C GLN A 137 1.86 9.57 5.60
N GLY A 138 1.50 10.47 4.68
CA GLY A 138 2.43 11.08 3.71
C GLY A 138 2.74 10.19 2.49
N THR A 139 2.00 9.09 2.33
CA THR A 139 2.17 8.15 1.22
C THR A 139 0.89 8.04 0.38
N ASP A 140 0.85 7.10 -0.57
CA ASP A 140 -0.34 6.67 -1.31
C ASP A 140 -0.07 5.30 -1.93
N VAL A 141 -1.09 4.69 -2.54
CA VAL A 141 -0.97 3.38 -3.18
C VAL A 141 0.10 3.34 -4.29
N LEU A 142 0.32 4.42 -5.05
CA LEU A 142 1.32 4.45 -6.12
C LEU A 142 2.74 4.48 -5.55
N LYS A 143 2.97 5.27 -4.49
CA LYS A 143 4.26 5.29 -3.77
C LYS A 143 4.57 3.93 -3.16
N VAL A 144 3.59 3.28 -2.54
CA VAL A 144 3.78 1.94 -1.95
C VAL A 144 4.11 0.90 -3.03
N MET A 145 3.30 0.83 -4.09
CA MET A 145 3.47 -0.16 -5.15
C MET A 145 4.77 0.06 -5.96
N SER A 146 5.13 1.31 -6.27
CA SER A 146 6.39 1.62 -6.93
C SER A 146 7.61 1.34 -6.05
N GLY A 147 7.49 1.57 -4.73
CA GLY A 147 8.51 1.19 -3.75
C GLY A 147 8.74 -0.32 -3.71
N PHE A 148 7.66 -1.10 -3.63
CA PHE A 148 7.73 -2.56 -3.68
C PHE A 148 8.35 -3.06 -4.98
N ALA A 149 7.90 -2.56 -6.14
CA ALA A 149 8.43 -2.97 -7.44
C ALA A 149 9.93 -2.70 -7.54
N ARG A 150 10.38 -1.52 -7.09
CA ARG A 150 11.80 -1.14 -7.09
C ARG A 150 12.65 -2.01 -6.16
N GLN A 151 12.12 -2.42 -5.01
CA GLN A 151 12.82 -3.31 -4.07
C GLN A 151 12.96 -4.75 -4.59
N ASN A 152 12.08 -5.16 -5.51
CA ASN A 152 12.01 -6.54 -6.02
C ASN A 152 12.41 -6.66 -7.51
N ASP A 153 13.06 -5.63 -8.07
CA ASP A 153 13.48 -5.56 -9.49
C ASP A 153 12.35 -5.84 -10.50
N MET A 154 11.15 -5.37 -10.17
CA MET A 154 9.97 -5.47 -11.04
C MET A 154 9.75 -4.16 -11.77
N GLU A 155 9.33 -4.24 -13.03
CA GLU A 155 8.77 -3.10 -13.75
C GLU A 155 7.35 -2.84 -13.23
N ILE A 156 6.94 -1.57 -13.17
CA ILE A 156 5.58 -1.21 -12.78
C ILE A 156 5.01 -0.19 -13.75
N PHE A 157 3.75 -0.42 -14.12
CA PHE A 157 2.92 0.47 -14.91
C PHE A 157 1.73 0.91 -14.08
N TRP A 158 1.40 2.20 -14.18
CA TRP A 158 0.08 2.65 -13.80
C TRP A 158 -0.91 2.27 -14.89
N SER A 159 -1.91 1.47 -14.55
CA SER A 159 -2.99 1.04 -15.43
C SER A 159 -4.24 1.85 -15.11
N MET A 160 -4.79 2.54 -16.12
CA MET A 160 -5.98 3.39 -15.93
C MET A 160 -7.20 2.74 -16.56
N ARG A 161 -8.25 2.51 -15.76
CA ARG A 161 -9.57 2.15 -16.29
C ARG A 161 -10.19 3.39 -16.94
N MET A 162 -10.27 3.38 -18.27
CA MET A 162 -10.71 4.56 -19.02
C MET A 162 -12.20 4.87 -18.84
N ASN A 163 -13.04 3.87 -18.57
CA ASN A 163 -14.46 4.06 -18.33
C ASN A 163 -15.06 2.89 -17.52
N ASP A 164 -14.60 2.72 -16.28
CA ASP A 164 -15.25 1.79 -15.36
C ASP A 164 -16.68 2.25 -15.04
N THR A 165 -17.64 1.32 -14.99
CA THR A 165 -19.07 1.61 -14.81
C THR A 165 -19.65 0.97 -13.54
N HIS A 166 -18.82 0.53 -12.60
CA HIS A 166 -19.33 -0.04 -11.34
C HIS A 166 -20.18 0.97 -10.56
N ASP A 167 -19.93 2.27 -10.74
CA ASP A 167 -20.71 3.36 -10.17
C ASP A 167 -22.15 3.46 -10.71
N ALA A 168 -22.53 2.68 -11.74
CA ALA A 168 -23.90 2.65 -12.24
C ALA A 168 -24.85 1.72 -11.46
N SER A 169 -24.37 0.96 -10.46
CA SER A 169 -25.21 0.01 -9.71
C SER A 169 -24.76 -0.28 -8.28
N GLY A 170 -25.70 -0.79 -7.46
CA GLY A 170 -25.45 -1.25 -6.09
C GLY A 170 -24.91 -0.16 -5.15
N ASP A 171 -24.18 -0.59 -4.11
CA ASP A 171 -23.51 0.31 -3.17
C ASP A 171 -22.60 1.33 -3.85
N SER A 172 -21.96 0.97 -4.97
CA SER A 172 -21.09 1.87 -5.71
C SER A 172 -21.83 3.09 -6.26
N ALA A 173 -23.09 2.94 -6.66
CA ALA A 173 -23.90 4.07 -7.14
C ALA A 173 -24.22 5.08 -6.03
N LEU A 174 -24.17 4.65 -4.77
CA LEU A 174 -24.39 5.51 -3.61
C LEU A 174 -23.09 6.12 -3.08
N TYR A 175 -22.06 5.27 -2.94
CA TYR A 175 -20.86 5.63 -2.20
C TYR A 175 -19.66 5.98 -3.08
N ALA A 176 -19.70 5.65 -4.36
CA ALA A 176 -18.58 5.80 -5.30
C ALA A 176 -19.03 6.37 -6.65
N PHE A 177 -20.06 7.22 -6.67
CA PHE A 177 -20.48 7.93 -7.88
C PHE A 177 -19.71 9.27 -7.98
N PRO A 178 -18.84 9.46 -8.99
CA PRO A 178 -17.96 10.63 -9.09
C PRO A 178 -18.73 11.94 -9.23
N GLN A 179 -18.21 13.01 -8.63
CA GLN A 179 -18.80 14.35 -8.73
C GLN A 179 -18.89 14.82 -10.19
N LEU A 180 -17.88 14.52 -11.01
CA LEU A 180 -17.89 14.85 -12.44
C LEU A 180 -19.14 14.34 -13.17
N LYS A 181 -19.58 13.11 -12.85
CA LYS A 181 -20.77 12.50 -13.46
C LYS A 181 -22.07 13.06 -12.89
N LYS A 182 -22.05 13.60 -11.66
CA LYS A 182 -23.20 14.33 -11.08
C LYS A 182 -23.37 15.70 -11.74
N ASP A 183 -22.25 16.38 -11.99
CA ASP A 183 -22.23 17.72 -12.57
C ASP A 183 -22.51 17.68 -14.09
N HIS A 184 -22.13 16.59 -14.76
CA HIS A 184 -22.30 16.39 -16.21
C HIS A 184 -23.05 15.10 -16.55
N PRO A 185 -24.35 14.97 -16.17
CA PRO A 185 -25.14 13.79 -16.50
C PRO A 185 -25.34 13.62 -18.02
N GLU A 186 -25.22 14.70 -18.81
CA GLU A 186 -25.29 14.68 -20.27
C GLU A 186 -24.11 13.98 -20.95
N TRP A 187 -23.01 13.72 -20.22
CA TRP A 187 -21.88 12.94 -20.74
C TRP A 187 -22.05 11.43 -20.53
N LEU A 188 -23.10 11.00 -19.82
CA LEU A 188 -23.37 9.60 -19.55
C LEU A 188 -24.06 8.92 -20.74
N MET A 189 -23.71 7.66 -20.98
CA MET A 189 -24.32 6.84 -22.05
C MET A 189 -25.78 6.45 -21.74
N GLY A 190 -26.25 6.66 -20.51
CA GLY A 190 -27.60 6.35 -20.07
C GLY A 190 -27.79 6.65 -18.58
N THR A 191 -28.99 6.33 -18.08
CA THR A 191 -29.35 6.47 -16.66
C THR A 191 -29.78 5.12 -16.09
N SER A 192 -30.00 5.06 -14.78
CA SER A 192 -30.56 3.86 -14.13
C SER A 192 -31.93 3.47 -14.67
N THR A 193 -32.71 4.43 -15.18
CA THR A 193 -34.06 4.23 -15.75
C THR A 193 -34.09 4.18 -17.27
N ASN A 194 -33.05 4.66 -17.95
CA ASN A 194 -32.90 4.64 -19.41
C ASN A 194 -31.52 4.12 -19.77
N ARG A 195 -31.36 2.79 -19.70
CA ARG A 195 -30.08 2.12 -19.95
C ARG A 195 -29.80 2.02 -21.45
N PRO A 196 -28.53 2.06 -21.88
CA PRO A 196 -28.18 1.79 -23.27
C PRO A 196 -28.60 0.37 -23.67
N ALA A 197 -28.94 0.18 -24.95
CA ALA A 197 -29.40 -1.11 -25.47
C ALA A 197 -28.35 -2.23 -25.38
N TYR A 198 -27.06 -1.85 -25.36
CA TYR A 198 -25.92 -2.75 -25.24
C TYR A 198 -24.87 -2.14 -24.29
N GLY A 199 -24.20 -2.98 -23.50
CA GLY A 199 -23.27 -2.53 -22.47
C GLY A 199 -23.94 -2.37 -21.10
N ALA A 200 -23.11 -2.12 -20.07
CA ALA A 200 -23.55 -1.91 -18.69
C ALA A 200 -23.82 -0.43 -18.43
#